data_AF-A0A7C2NIJ6-F1
#
_entry.id   AF-A0A7C2NIJ6-F1
#
_cell.length_a   1.000
_cell.length_b   1.000
_cell.length_c   1.000
_cell.angle_alpha   90.00
_cell.angle_beta   90.00
_cell.angle_gamma   90.00
#
_symmetry.space_group_name_H-M   'P 1'
#
loop_
_entity.id
_entity.type
_entity.pdbx_description
1 polymer ?
#
loop_
_entity_poly.entity_id
_entity_poly.type
_entity_poly.pdbx_seq_one_letter_code
_entity_poly.pdbx_strand_id
1 'polypeptide(L)'
;MQTLRMKDGLFGEFLEVLRSFGRLVAPVEKAPGVFTLDIVEDITKVRPEALRTILPIKKFLLKPKFCMLHGKLGNGAEACQDNAYGPLVYVGAHACDIHALRILDQLFLGGYPDPYYEMNRKQLTVVGYGCMPDEKCFCQSLGCSTVDTGFDLFFTPLPGRFLVTVGSARGDDIVRVRPSLFEPAGKRDIQDYLERLRQREAAFQL
;
A
#
# COMPACT_ATOMS: atom_id res chain seq x y z
N MET A 1 -12.95 8.10 -11.08
CA MET A 1 -12.76 7.12 -9.99
C MET A 1 -14.11 6.52 -9.69
N GLN A 2 -14.22 5.19 -9.75
CA GLN A 2 -15.42 4.49 -9.29
C GLN A 2 -15.27 4.11 -7.81
N THR A 3 -16.38 4.05 -7.09
CA THR A 3 -16.40 3.62 -5.70
C THR A 3 -17.30 2.40 -5.56
N LEU A 4 -16.73 1.35 -4.99
CA LEU A 4 -17.37 0.07 -4.76
C LEU A 4 -17.50 -0.16 -3.25
N ARG A 5 -18.26 -1.17 -2.88
CA ARG A 5 -18.28 -1.73 -1.52
C ARG A 5 -17.91 -3.20 -1.56
N MET A 6 -17.27 -3.68 -0.52
CA MET A 6 -16.91 -5.09 -0.33
C MET A 6 -17.20 -5.49 1.11
N LYS A 7 -17.85 -6.64 1.34
CA LYS A 7 -18.04 -7.15 2.71
C LYS A 7 -16.68 -7.42 3.37
N ASP A 8 -16.53 -7.09 4.64
CA ASP A 8 -15.25 -7.22 5.34
C ASP A 8 -14.76 -8.68 5.44
N GLY A 9 -15.69 -9.62 5.62
CA GLY A 9 -15.40 -11.06 5.62
C GLY A 9 -14.82 -11.60 4.29
N LEU A 10 -14.93 -10.84 3.19
CA LEU A 10 -14.35 -11.20 1.90
C LEU A 10 -12.91 -10.69 1.71
N PHE A 11 -12.34 -10.01 2.71
CA PHE A 11 -11.00 -9.44 2.61
C PHE A 11 -9.93 -10.51 2.37
N GLY A 12 -10.03 -11.67 3.03
CA GLY A 12 -9.10 -12.79 2.81
C GLY A 12 -9.14 -13.30 1.37
N GLU A 13 -10.33 -13.47 0.78
CA GLU A 13 -10.48 -13.85 -0.63
C GLU A 13 -9.91 -12.80 -1.58
N PHE A 14 -10.07 -11.52 -1.23
CA PHE A 14 -9.50 -10.43 -1.99
C PHE A 14 -7.96 -10.43 -1.96
N LEU A 15 -7.33 -10.75 -0.81
CA LEU A 15 -5.88 -10.93 -0.74
C LEU A 15 -5.39 -12.04 -1.66
N GLU A 16 -6.13 -13.14 -1.80
CA GLU A 16 -5.78 -14.21 -2.75
C GLU A 16 -5.89 -13.73 -4.21
N VAL A 17 -6.86 -12.87 -4.56
CA VAL A 17 -6.90 -12.24 -5.89
C VAL A 17 -5.65 -11.41 -6.14
N LEU A 18 -5.21 -10.62 -5.15
CA LEU A 18 -4.02 -9.77 -5.27
C LEU A 18 -2.72 -10.55 -5.54
N ARG A 19 -2.63 -11.83 -5.13
CA ARG A 19 -1.45 -12.67 -5.42
C ARG A 19 -1.20 -12.87 -6.91
N SER A 20 -2.22 -12.74 -7.75
CA SER A 20 -2.07 -12.79 -9.22
C SER A 20 -1.38 -11.54 -9.80
N PHE A 21 -1.30 -10.44 -9.04
CA PHE A 21 -0.66 -9.19 -9.44
C PHE A 21 0.76 -9.02 -8.88
N GLY A 22 1.17 -9.87 -7.96
CA GLY A 22 2.51 -9.84 -7.37
C GLY A 22 2.55 -10.45 -5.98
N ARG A 23 3.75 -10.49 -5.41
CA ARG A 23 3.92 -10.93 -4.02
C ARG A 23 3.34 -9.88 -3.09
N LEU A 24 2.50 -10.31 -2.16
CA LEU A 24 1.90 -9.40 -1.19
C LEU A 24 2.96 -8.95 -0.18
N VAL A 25 2.97 -7.66 0.10
CA VAL A 25 3.75 -7.03 1.15
C VAL A 25 2.77 -6.30 2.06
N ALA A 26 2.73 -6.65 3.33
CA ALA A 26 1.77 -6.07 4.27
C ALA A 26 2.35 -6.00 5.69
N PRO A 27 1.77 -5.19 6.58
CA PRO A 27 2.11 -5.26 8.00
C PRO A 27 1.72 -6.64 8.54
N VAL A 28 2.68 -7.31 9.16
CA VAL A 28 2.48 -8.58 9.89
C VAL A 28 2.98 -8.44 11.31
N GLU A 29 2.24 -9.01 12.26
CA GLU A 29 2.62 -8.98 13.67
C GLU A 29 3.72 -10.02 13.95
N LYS A 30 4.87 -9.58 14.46
CA LYS A 30 6.00 -10.47 14.83
C LYS A 30 6.12 -10.67 16.34
N ALA A 31 5.65 -9.70 17.12
CA ALA A 31 5.50 -9.75 18.56
C ALA A 31 4.30 -8.86 18.95
N PRO A 32 3.72 -8.99 20.16
CA PRO A 32 2.54 -8.24 20.55
C PRO A 32 2.69 -6.73 20.32
N GLY A 33 1.87 -6.16 19.43
CA GLY A 33 1.89 -4.74 19.08
C GLY A 33 3.10 -4.29 18.25
N VAL A 34 3.93 -5.23 17.78
CA VAL A 34 5.12 -4.96 16.96
C VAL A 34 4.91 -5.53 15.56
N PHE A 35 4.73 -4.62 14.61
CA PHE A 35 4.45 -4.95 13.23
C PHE A 35 5.67 -4.72 12.33
N THR A 36 5.88 -5.63 11.39
CA THR A 36 6.88 -5.48 10.34
C THR A 36 6.21 -5.52 9.00
N LEU A 37 6.60 -4.64 8.09
CA LEU A 37 6.21 -4.78 6.70
C LEU A 37 7.01 -5.93 6.07
N ASP A 38 6.34 -6.99 5.65
CA ASP A 38 7.01 -8.22 5.19
C ASP A 38 6.27 -8.86 4.01
N ILE A 39 6.96 -9.76 3.30
CA ILE A 39 6.30 -10.60 2.28
C ILE A 39 5.34 -11.55 2.99
N VAL A 40 4.08 -11.56 2.54
CA VAL A 40 3.01 -12.34 3.18
C VAL A 40 3.07 -13.79 2.72
N GLU A 41 3.55 -14.67 3.60
CA GLU A 41 3.44 -16.12 3.43
C GLU A 41 2.04 -16.61 3.84
N ASP A 42 1.51 -16.06 4.92
CA ASP A 42 0.23 -16.44 5.54
C ASP A 42 -0.68 -15.19 5.67
N ILE A 43 -1.78 -15.19 4.91
CA ILE A 43 -2.72 -14.07 4.85
C ILE A 43 -3.42 -13.80 6.19
N THR A 44 -3.50 -14.80 7.08
CA THR A 44 -4.16 -14.64 8.39
C THR A 44 -3.39 -13.73 9.34
N LYS A 45 -2.09 -13.52 9.07
CA LYS A 45 -1.20 -12.65 9.84
C LYS A 45 -1.17 -11.21 9.35
N VAL A 46 -1.87 -10.91 8.26
CA VAL A 46 -1.94 -9.56 7.68
C VAL A 46 -2.77 -8.67 8.60
N ARG A 47 -2.24 -7.48 8.91
CA ARG A 47 -2.82 -6.48 9.81
C ARG A 47 -2.81 -5.10 9.13
N PRO A 48 -3.66 -4.87 8.12
CA PRO A 48 -3.65 -3.62 7.36
C PRO A 48 -3.99 -2.38 8.22
N GLU A 49 -4.60 -2.58 9.39
CA GLU A 49 -4.88 -1.57 10.41
C GLU A 49 -3.69 -1.17 11.27
N ALA A 50 -2.56 -1.87 11.19
CA ALA A 50 -1.38 -1.59 11.99
C ALA A 50 -0.80 -0.20 11.66
N LEU A 51 -0.88 0.73 12.61
CA LEU A 51 -0.52 2.14 12.39
C LEU A 51 0.95 2.37 12.05
N ARG A 52 1.85 1.50 12.50
CA ARG A 52 3.29 1.64 12.32
C ARG A 52 3.96 0.29 12.16
N THR A 53 4.92 0.23 11.23
CA THR A 53 5.83 -0.90 11.08
C THR A 53 7.26 -0.48 11.42
N ILE A 54 8.09 -1.41 11.90
CA ILE A 54 9.51 -1.13 12.24
C ILE A 54 10.26 -0.50 11.06
N LEU A 55 10.04 -1.01 9.84
CA LEU A 55 10.66 -0.49 8.62
C LEU A 55 9.60 -0.19 7.56
N PRO A 56 9.72 0.95 6.85
CA PRO A 56 8.75 1.36 5.83
C PRO A 56 8.95 0.60 4.52
N ILE A 57 8.04 0.82 3.57
CA ILE A 57 8.07 0.24 2.22
C ILE A 57 9.35 0.52 1.42
N LYS A 58 10.10 1.59 1.77
CA LYS A 58 11.37 1.94 1.11
C LYS A 58 12.33 0.74 1.00
N LYS A 59 12.38 -0.16 1.99
CA LYS A 59 13.28 -1.33 1.96
C LYS A 59 12.99 -2.32 0.82
N PHE A 60 11.78 -2.28 0.26
CA PHE A 60 11.35 -3.10 -0.90
C PHE A 60 11.45 -2.34 -2.23
N LEU A 61 11.75 -1.04 -2.20
CA LEU A 61 11.99 -0.24 -3.39
C LEU A 61 13.48 -0.09 -3.66
N LEU A 62 14.27 0.01 -2.60
CA LEU A 62 15.73 0.10 -2.66
C LEU A 62 16.35 -0.61 -1.46
N LYS A 63 17.08 -1.69 -1.71
CA LYS A 63 17.81 -2.42 -0.68
C LYS A 63 18.90 -1.53 -0.07
N PRO A 64 19.17 -1.61 1.24
CA PRO A 64 20.29 -0.89 1.86
C PRO A 64 21.65 -1.24 1.25
N LYS A 65 21.80 -2.47 0.75
CA LYS A 65 22.97 -2.96 0.01
C LYS A 65 22.48 -3.92 -1.05
N PHE A 66 22.95 -3.74 -2.29
CA PHE A 66 22.72 -4.67 -3.38
C PHE A 66 23.90 -4.64 -4.35
N CYS A 67 24.09 -5.73 -5.08
CA CYS A 67 25.03 -5.76 -6.18
C CYS A 67 24.49 -4.92 -7.36
N MET A 68 25.28 -3.97 -7.84
CA MET A 68 24.97 -3.18 -9.06
C MET A 68 25.59 -3.83 -10.30
N LEU A 69 26.83 -4.28 -10.17
CA LEU A 69 27.62 -4.85 -11.26
C LEU A 69 28.40 -6.05 -10.72
N HIS A 70 28.44 -7.12 -11.50
CA HIS A 70 29.34 -8.24 -11.24
C HIS A 70 30.15 -8.54 -12.50
N GLY A 71 31.41 -8.88 -12.32
CA GLY A 71 32.32 -9.10 -13.44
C GLY A 71 33.62 -9.72 -12.98
N LYS A 72 34.36 -10.28 -13.92
CA LYS A 72 35.74 -10.73 -13.69
C LYS A 72 36.68 -9.75 -14.39
N LEU A 73 37.81 -9.46 -13.75
CA LEU A 73 38.83 -8.61 -14.33
C LEU A 73 39.24 -9.17 -15.71
N GLY A 74 39.15 -8.35 -16.75
CA GLY A 74 39.44 -8.75 -18.14
C GLY A 74 38.23 -9.20 -18.98
N ASN A 75 37.08 -9.50 -18.37
CA ASN A 75 35.89 -10.00 -19.07
C ASN A 75 34.69 -9.02 -19.06
N GLY A 76 34.92 -7.76 -18.71
CA GLY A 76 33.85 -6.77 -18.55
C GLY A 76 33.00 -6.99 -17.28
N ALA A 77 31.98 -6.14 -17.11
CA ALA A 77 31.04 -6.19 -16.00
C ALA A 77 29.60 -6.19 -16.51
N GLU A 78 28.73 -6.95 -15.86
CA GLU A 78 27.31 -7.11 -16.18
C GLU A 78 26.45 -6.51 -15.06
N ALA A 79 25.29 -5.95 -15.43
CA ALA A 79 24.33 -5.41 -14.49
C ALA A 79 23.72 -6.54 -13.63
N CYS A 80 23.70 -6.35 -12.32
CA CYS A 80 23.11 -7.31 -11.40
C CYS A 80 21.66 -6.95 -11.09
N GLN A 81 20.81 -7.98 -10.99
CA GLN A 81 19.39 -7.85 -10.68
C GLN A 81 19.11 -8.03 -9.17
N ASP A 82 20.11 -7.86 -8.31
CA ASP A 82 19.96 -8.09 -6.87
C ASP A 82 18.88 -7.18 -6.26
N ASN A 83 18.72 -5.94 -6.72
CA ASN A 83 17.64 -5.07 -6.24
C ASN A 83 16.25 -5.39 -6.83
N ALA A 84 16.12 -6.33 -7.77
CA ALA A 84 14.87 -6.62 -8.44
C ALA A 84 13.94 -7.48 -7.57
N TYR A 85 12.84 -6.90 -7.09
CA TYR A 85 11.80 -7.64 -6.37
C TYR A 85 10.74 -8.24 -7.31
N GLY A 86 10.67 -7.82 -8.57
CA GLY A 86 9.54 -8.14 -9.43
C GLY A 86 8.24 -7.48 -8.94
N PRO A 87 7.06 -7.93 -9.41
CA PRO A 87 5.78 -7.37 -9.01
C PRO A 87 5.50 -7.57 -7.52
N LEU A 88 5.20 -6.46 -6.83
CA LEU A 88 4.82 -6.43 -5.42
C LEU A 88 3.45 -5.75 -5.26
N VAL A 89 2.69 -6.19 -4.27
CA VAL A 89 1.43 -5.55 -3.88
C VAL A 89 1.52 -5.11 -2.44
N TYR A 90 1.67 -3.81 -2.20
CA TYR A 90 1.68 -3.24 -0.86
C TYR A 90 0.26 -3.07 -0.35
N VAL A 91 -0.13 -3.92 0.60
CA VAL A 91 -1.43 -3.91 1.27
C VAL A 91 -1.32 -3.22 2.62
N GLY A 92 -2.25 -2.31 2.91
CA GLY A 92 -2.27 -1.58 4.17
C GLY A 92 -1.55 -0.23 4.13
N ALA A 93 -1.32 0.34 2.95
CA ALA A 93 -0.67 1.63 2.82
C ALA A 93 -1.56 2.74 3.41
N HIS A 94 -1.16 3.37 4.50
CA HIS A 94 -1.91 4.51 5.03
C HIS A 94 -1.71 5.74 4.13
N ALA A 95 -2.59 6.74 4.26
CA ALA A 95 -2.47 7.98 3.49
C ALA A 95 -1.06 8.60 3.60
N CYS A 96 -0.47 8.59 4.80
CA CYS A 96 0.89 9.04 5.04
C CYS A 96 1.97 8.20 4.34
N ASP A 97 1.77 6.89 4.17
CA ASP A 97 2.71 6.03 3.42
C ASP A 97 2.65 6.35 1.92
N ILE A 98 1.46 6.65 1.40
CA ILE A 98 1.28 7.02 -0.01
C ILE A 98 1.91 8.40 -0.28
N HIS A 99 1.77 9.35 0.65
CA HIS A 99 2.53 10.61 0.60
C HIS A 99 4.04 10.38 0.68
N ALA A 100 4.50 9.46 1.54
CA ALA A 100 5.91 9.10 1.62
C ALA A 100 6.43 8.51 0.28
N LEU A 101 5.63 7.69 -0.40
CA LEU A 101 5.95 7.21 -1.76
C LEU A 101 6.10 8.37 -2.74
N ARG A 102 5.21 9.38 -2.72
CA ARG A 102 5.32 10.57 -3.58
C ARG A 102 6.59 11.37 -3.32
N ILE A 103 7.01 11.48 -2.06
CA ILE A 103 8.28 12.13 -1.69
C ILE A 103 9.47 11.33 -2.24
N LEU A 104 9.42 10.00 -2.13
CA LEU A 104 10.44 9.14 -2.72
C LEU A 104 10.46 9.25 -4.25
N ASP A 105 9.29 9.33 -4.90
CA ASP A 105 9.17 9.53 -6.34
C ASP A 105 9.85 10.85 -6.75
N GLN A 106 9.65 11.95 -6.01
CA GLN A 106 10.34 13.22 -6.28
C GLN A 106 11.86 13.11 -6.15
N LEU A 107 12.34 12.37 -5.15
CA LEU A 107 13.77 12.20 -4.89
C LEU A 107 14.45 11.31 -5.93
N PHE A 108 13.86 10.16 -6.24
CA PHE A 108 14.48 9.11 -7.05
C PHE A 108 14.06 9.12 -8.52
N LEU A 109 12.96 9.78 -8.88
CA LEU A 109 12.44 9.86 -10.26
C LEU A 109 12.43 11.30 -10.80
N GLY A 110 13.16 12.21 -10.15
CA GLY A 110 13.31 13.60 -10.58
C GLY A 110 14.16 13.74 -11.85
N GLY A 111 15.05 14.74 -11.89
CA GLY A 111 15.82 15.07 -13.10
C GLY A 111 16.66 13.92 -13.67
N TYR A 112 17.12 13.00 -12.81
CA TYR A 112 17.86 11.80 -13.20
C TYR A 112 17.27 10.59 -12.47
N PRO A 113 16.38 9.81 -13.13
CA PRO A 113 15.76 8.66 -12.50
C PRO A 113 16.77 7.60 -12.08
N ASP A 114 16.69 7.15 -10.83
CA ASP A 114 17.43 5.99 -10.32
C ASP A 114 16.81 4.71 -10.89
N PRO A 115 17.53 3.93 -11.72
CA PRO A 115 16.96 2.78 -12.42
C PRO A 115 16.55 1.65 -11.46
N TYR A 116 17.19 1.54 -10.29
CA TYR A 116 16.91 0.49 -9.32
C TYR A 116 15.64 0.78 -8.54
N TYR A 117 15.42 2.05 -8.17
CA TYR A 117 14.17 2.50 -7.58
C TYR A 117 13.03 2.44 -8.60
N GLU A 118 13.25 2.99 -9.80
CA GLU A 118 12.23 3.10 -10.84
C GLU A 118 11.66 1.74 -11.23
N MET A 119 12.53 0.74 -11.41
CA MET A 119 12.11 -0.62 -11.75
C MET A 119 11.13 -1.21 -10.74
N ASN A 120 11.44 -1.12 -9.44
CA ASN A 120 10.57 -1.65 -8.38
C ASN A 120 9.31 -0.80 -8.22
N ARG A 121 9.45 0.54 -8.32
CA ARG A 121 8.34 1.48 -8.15
C ARG A 121 7.27 1.33 -9.24
N LYS A 122 7.66 1.10 -10.50
CA LYS A 122 6.75 0.84 -11.64
C LYS A 122 5.94 -0.46 -11.44
N GLN A 123 6.55 -1.45 -10.80
CA GLN A 123 5.96 -2.77 -10.54
C GLN A 123 5.20 -2.85 -9.21
N LEU A 124 5.27 -1.81 -8.38
CA LEU A 124 4.55 -1.75 -7.12
C LEU A 124 3.08 -1.42 -7.37
N THR A 125 2.21 -2.32 -6.91
CA THR A 125 0.78 -2.07 -6.72
C THR A 125 0.55 -1.55 -5.31
N VAL A 126 -0.22 -0.48 -5.16
CA VAL A 126 -0.48 0.16 -3.87
C VAL A 126 -1.96 0.01 -3.50
N VAL A 127 -2.21 -0.79 -2.46
CA VAL A 127 -3.53 -1.00 -1.86
C VAL A 127 -3.58 -0.28 -0.53
N GLY A 128 -4.17 0.92 -0.55
CA GLY A 128 -4.28 1.79 0.60
C GLY A 128 -5.33 1.32 1.61
N TYR A 129 -5.16 1.75 2.86
CA TYR A 129 -6.04 1.43 3.97
C TYR A 129 -6.27 2.63 4.89
N GLY A 130 -7.52 2.96 5.15
CA GLY A 130 -7.93 4.08 5.99
C GLY A 130 -7.77 3.80 7.49
N CYS A 131 -6.73 4.37 8.12
CA CYS A 131 -6.44 4.24 9.55
C CYS A 131 -7.27 5.18 10.45
N MET A 132 -7.31 4.86 11.75
CA MET A 132 -7.66 5.79 12.82
C MET A 132 -6.38 6.22 13.54
N PRO A 133 -6.14 7.52 13.76
CA PRO A 133 -4.91 7.98 14.39
C PRO A 133 -4.87 7.62 15.88
N ASP A 134 -3.66 7.55 16.43
CA ASP A 134 -3.39 7.53 17.87
C ASP A 134 -2.67 8.81 18.30
N GLU A 135 -2.26 8.90 19.57
CA GLU A 135 -1.60 10.07 20.16
C GLU A 135 -0.22 10.40 19.54
N LYS A 136 0.35 9.49 18.74
CA LYS A 136 1.65 9.65 18.07
C LYS A 136 1.50 9.96 16.58
N CYS A 137 0.28 10.15 16.08
CA CYS A 137 0.01 10.46 14.67
C CYS A 137 -0.02 11.98 14.44
N PHE A 138 0.90 12.48 13.63
CA PHE A 138 1.02 13.90 13.25
C PHE A 138 0.82 14.13 11.73
N CYS A 139 0.21 13.17 11.03
CA CYS A 139 0.02 13.28 9.58
C CYS A 139 -0.97 14.39 9.19
N GLN A 140 -1.89 14.78 10.08
CA GLN A 140 -2.78 15.92 9.84
C GLN A 140 -2.01 17.24 9.80
N SER A 141 -1.13 17.49 10.77
CA SER A 141 -0.32 18.70 10.85
C SER A 141 0.63 18.86 9.65
N LEU A 142 0.97 17.76 8.98
CA LEU A 142 1.77 17.74 7.74
C LEU A 142 0.93 17.78 6.45
N GLY A 143 -0.41 17.80 6.54
CA GLY A 143 -1.28 17.75 5.35
C GLY A 143 -1.29 16.38 4.64
N CYS A 144 -0.86 15.32 5.31
CA CYS A 144 -0.72 13.95 4.79
C CYS A 144 -1.79 12.99 5.35
N SER A 145 -2.81 13.50 6.03
CA SER A 145 -3.85 12.67 6.65
C SER A 145 -4.88 12.13 5.66
N THR A 146 -4.96 12.68 4.44
CA THR A 146 -5.85 12.23 3.37
C THR A 146 -5.07 12.02 2.08
N VAL A 147 -5.62 11.25 1.17
CA VAL A 147 -5.04 10.99 -0.14
C VAL A 147 -6.13 10.78 -1.19
N ASP A 148 -5.90 11.35 -2.36
CA ASP A 148 -6.77 11.33 -3.53
C ASP A 148 -6.13 10.57 -4.70
N THR A 149 -4.79 10.58 -4.80
CA THR A 149 -4.03 9.91 -5.85
C THR A 149 -2.79 9.20 -5.32
N GLY A 150 -2.22 8.28 -6.10
CA GLY A 150 -0.98 7.57 -5.77
C GLY A 150 -1.20 6.16 -5.22
N PHE A 151 -2.44 5.66 -5.31
CA PHE A 151 -2.82 4.29 -5.00
C PHE A 151 -3.59 3.67 -6.17
N ASP A 152 -3.60 2.34 -6.24
CA ASP A 152 -4.41 1.59 -7.20
C ASP A 152 -5.81 1.33 -6.64
N LEU A 153 -5.89 0.95 -5.37
CA LEU A 153 -7.14 0.77 -4.61
C LEU A 153 -6.99 1.40 -3.23
N PHE A 154 -8.06 1.95 -2.66
CA PHE A 154 -8.06 2.47 -1.29
C PHE A 154 -9.26 1.93 -0.51
N PHE A 155 -8.97 1.15 0.52
CA PHE A 155 -9.95 0.52 1.39
C PHE A 155 -10.21 1.43 2.60
N THR A 156 -11.45 1.90 2.73
CA THR A 156 -11.90 2.60 3.93
C THR A 156 -12.79 1.68 4.75
N PRO A 157 -12.37 1.25 5.95
CA PRO A 157 -13.17 0.40 6.82
C PRO A 157 -14.44 1.13 7.26
N LEU A 158 -15.59 0.49 7.06
CA LEU A 158 -16.91 0.89 7.53
C LEU A 158 -17.53 -0.26 8.35
N PRO A 159 -18.63 -0.05 9.07
CA PRO A 159 -19.29 -1.15 9.78
C PRO A 159 -19.71 -2.30 8.84
N GLY A 160 -19.10 -3.47 9.02
CA GLY A 160 -19.40 -4.72 8.28
C GLY A 160 -18.87 -4.78 6.84
N ARG A 161 -18.10 -3.77 6.38
CA ARG A 161 -17.67 -3.66 4.98
C ARG A 161 -16.54 -2.66 4.78
N PHE A 162 -15.97 -2.67 3.59
CA PHE A 162 -15.07 -1.65 3.09
C PHE A 162 -15.77 -0.82 2.02
N LEU A 163 -15.58 0.49 2.07
CA LEU A 163 -15.71 1.35 0.90
C LEU A 163 -14.39 1.28 0.13
N VAL A 164 -14.44 0.93 -1.15
CA VAL A 164 -13.26 0.70 -1.99
C VAL A 164 -13.24 1.73 -3.12
N THR A 165 -12.28 2.64 -3.08
CA THR A 165 -12.05 3.63 -4.14
C THR A 165 -11.04 3.07 -5.14
N VAL A 166 -11.40 3.07 -6.42
CA VAL A 166 -10.50 2.67 -7.50
C VAL A 166 -9.75 3.89 -8.03
N GLY A 167 -8.43 3.89 -7.86
CA GLY A 167 -7.55 5.04 -8.10
C GLY A 167 -6.72 4.98 -9.39
N SER A 168 -6.60 3.81 -10.02
CA SER A 168 -5.79 3.63 -11.24
C SER A 168 -6.40 2.60 -12.21
N ALA A 169 -5.85 2.51 -13.43
CA ALA A 169 -6.19 1.45 -14.39
C ALA A 169 -5.88 0.05 -13.84
N ARG A 170 -4.73 -0.11 -13.16
CA ARG A 170 -4.37 -1.37 -12.50
C ARG A 170 -5.37 -1.74 -11.40
N GLY A 171 -5.87 -0.75 -10.66
CA GLY A 171 -6.95 -0.94 -9.70
C GLY A 171 -8.24 -1.44 -10.35
N ASP A 172 -8.59 -0.90 -11.53
CA ASP A 172 -9.75 -1.36 -12.32
C ASP A 172 -9.57 -2.82 -12.77
N ASP A 173 -8.37 -3.17 -13.25
CA ASP A 173 -8.04 -4.55 -13.63
C ASP A 173 -8.21 -5.51 -12.44
N ILE A 174 -7.71 -5.14 -11.25
CA ILE A 174 -7.81 -5.95 -10.03
C ILE A 174 -9.27 -6.26 -9.67
N VAL A 175 -10.13 -5.24 -9.64
CA VAL A 175 -11.55 -5.44 -9.26
C VAL A 175 -12.32 -6.25 -10.30
N ARG A 176 -11.88 -6.25 -11.56
CA ARG A 176 -12.48 -7.05 -12.65
C ARG A 176 -12.11 -8.53 -12.62
N VAL A 177 -11.02 -8.93 -11.96
CA VAL A 177 -10.64 -10.35 -11.85
C VAL A 177 -11.70 -11.15 -11.12
N ARG A 178 -12.28 -10.58 -10.06
CA ARG A 178 -13.38 -11.21 -9.32
C ARG A 178 -14.45 -10.18 -8.96
N PRO A 179 -15.31 -9.79 -9.93
CA PRO A 179 -16.32 -8.76 -9.72
C PRO A 179 -17.32 -9.13 -8.62
N SER A 180 -17.52 -10.42 -8.36
CA SER A 180 -18.45 -10.92 -7.34
C SER A 180 -18.07 -10.56 -5.90
N LEU A 181 -16.83 -10.10 -5.65
CA LEU A 181 -16.44 -9.58 -4.34
C LEU A 181 -17.00 -8.17 -4.08
N PHE A 182 -17.34 -7.45 -5.16
CA PHE A 182 -17.66 -6.04 -5.11
C PHE A 182 -19.11 -5.78 -5.52
N GLU A 183 -19.69 -4.75 -4.91
CA GLU A 183 -20.98 -4.20 -5.28
C GLU A 183 -20.83 -2.67 -5.47
N PRO A 184 -21.71 -2.01 -6.24
CA PRO A 184 -21.74 -0.56 -6.27
C PRO A 184 -21.96 0.03 -4.87
N ALA A 185 -21.20 1.08 -4.52
CA ALA A 185 -21.44 1.81 -3.27
C ALA A 185 -22.79 2.53 -3.31
N GLY A 186 -23.53 2.49 -2.20
CA GLY A 186 -24.82 3.12 -2.01
C GLY A 186 -24.78 4.33 -1.08
N LYS A 187 -25.94 4.99 -0.91
CA LYS A 187 -26.07 6.21 -0.08
C LYS A 187 -25.62 6.01 1.37
N ARG A 188 -25.90 4.83 1.96
CA ARG A 188 -25.49 4.51 3.33
C ARG A 188 -23.97 4.42 3.48
N ASP A 189 -23.27 3.95 2.45
CA ASP A 189 -21.81 3.87 2.45
C ASP A 189 -21.18 5.26 2.49
N ILE A 190 -21.77 6.21 1.74
CA ILE A 190 -21.34 7.62 1.75
C ILE A 190 -21.60 8.25 3.12
N GLN A 191 -22.77 8.01 3.73
CA GLN A 191 -23.09 8.53 5.06
C GLN A 191 -22.13 8.00 6.14
N ASP A 192 -21.89 6.69 6.17
CA ASP A 192 -20.97 6.05 7.11
C ASP A 192 -19.52 6.55 6.88
N TYR A 193 -19.14 6.80 5.62
CA TYR A 193 -17.85 7.38 5.27
C TYR A 193 -17.68 8.81 5.80
N LEU A 194 -18.66 9.68 5.59
CA LEU A 194 -18.63 11.05 6.11
C LEU A 194 -18.60 11.08 7.64
N GLU A 195 -19.36 10.18 8.28
CA GLU A 195 -19.32 10.02 9.74
C GLU A 195 -17.93 9.59 10.22
N ARG A 196 -17.33 8.59 9.56
CA ARG A 196 -15.96 8.17 9.87
C ARG A 196 -14.95 9.31 9.71
N LEU A 197 -15.08 10.14 8.68
CA LEU A 197 -14.18 11.28 8.50
C LEU A 197 -14.26 12.27 9.68
N ARG A 198 -15.47 12.59 10.14
CA ARG A 198 -15.67 13.45 11.32
C ARG A 198 -15.06 12.85 12.59
N GLN A 199 -15.28 11.56 12.82
CA GLN A 199 -14.70 10.85 13.97
C GLN A 199 -13.17 10.84 13.91
N ARG A 200 -12.61 10.64 12.71
CA ARG A 200 -11.18 10.60 12.49
C ARG A 200 -10.53 11.97 12.69
N GLU A 201 -11.17 13.04 12.21
CA GLU A 201 -10.71 14.41 12.43
C GLU A 201 -10.67 14.76 13.92
N ALA A 202 -11.70 14.37 14.67
CA ALA A 202 -11.75 14.58 16.13
C ALA A 202 -10.76 13.70 16.91
N ALA A 203 -10.23 12.62 16.32
CA ALA A 203 -9.30 11.71 16.98
C ALA A 203 -7.84 12.16 16.95
N PHE A 204 -7.48 13.11 16.07
CA PHE A 204 -6.14 13.69 16.07
C PHE A 204 -5.94 14.60 17.29
N GLN A 205 -4.75 14.50 17.91
CA GLN A 205 -4.41 15.23 19.14
C GLN A 205 -3.21 16.17 18.98
N LEU A 206 -2.57 16.15 17.80
CA LEU A 206 -1.31 16.86 17.47
C LEU A 206 -1.49 17.78 16.26
#